data_AF-A0A5S3Z9L3-F1
#
_entry.id   AF-A0A5S3Z9L3-F1
#
_cell.length_a   1.000
_cell.length_b   1.000
_cell.length_c   1.000
_cell.angle_alpha   90.00
_cell.angle_beta   90.00
_cell.angle_gamma   90.00
#
_symmetry.space_group_name_H-M   'P 1'
#
loop_
_entity.id
_entity.type
_entity.pdbx_description
1 polymer ?
#
loop_
_entity_poly.entity_id
_entity_poly.type
_entity_poly.pdbx_seq_one_letter_code
_entity_poly.pdbx_strand_id
1 'polypeptide(L)'
;MYLEKSLGIFMGAFVVWGFLMALFFNLMLKVYRAKNDTKLIWCSFVMALSYGVSDHFFDFFSGVEVYLTWFYYDMVTLLLISPILFVPSRCSLSPGVIYVLVGLSFNSLLMLSMHYDIVIRENYTSWWLWSVYSIGINLADLIMIVALIVDRDFLCIIRIKNICKEQLTKKSDWFLFKCFSLQ
;
A
#
# COMPACT_ATOMS: atom_id res chain seq x y z
N MET A 1 -4.65 -28.33 -3.70
CA MET A 1 -4.43 -28.00 -5.13
C MET A 1 -5.60 -27.30 -5.82
N TYR A 2 -6.77 -27.92 -6.08
CA TYR A 2 -7.90 -27.21 -6.74
C TYR A 2 -8.59 -26.15 -5.87
N LEU A 3 -8.79 -26.44 -4.59
CA LEU A 3 -9.39 -25.49 -3.64
C LEU A 3 -8.50 -24.27 -3.41
N GLU A 4 -7.18 -24.46 -3.27
CA GLU A 4 -6.22 -23.36 -3.05
C GLU A 4 -6.10 -22.46 -4.28
N LYS A 5 -6.07 -23.03 -5.49
CA LYS A 5 -6.01 -22.24 -6.73
C LYS A 5 -7.30 -21.45 -6.94
N SER A 6 -8.45 -22.05 -6.65
CA SER A 6 -9.75 -21.40 -6.69
C SER A 6 -9.84 -20.24 -5.68
N LEU A 7 -9.39 -20.47 -4.44
CA LEU A 7 -9.33 -19.44 -3.40
C LEU A 7 -8.46 -18.25 -3.78
N GLY A 8 -7.28 -18.48 -4.38
CA GLY A 8 -6.41 -17.39 -4.84
C GLY A 8 -7.08 -16.47 -5.85
N ILE A 9 -7.79 -17.03 -6.83
CA ILE A 9 -8.54 -16.26 -7.84
C ILE A 9 -9.68 -15.48 -7.19
N PHE A 10 -10.44 -16.10 -6.28
CA PHE A 10 -11.51 -15.42 -5.55
C PHE A 10 -10.98 -14.27 -4.67
N MET A 11 -9.82 -14.44 -4.04
CA MET A 11 -9.19 -13.40 -3.23
C MET A 11 -8.76 -12.21 -4.10
N GLY A 12 -8.13 -12.45 -5.26
CA GLY A 12 -7.78 -11.38 -6.20
C GLY A 12 -9.01 -10.60 -6.67
N ALA A 13 -10.06 -11.30 -7.11
CA ALA A 13 -11.31 -10.68 -7.52
C ALA A 13 -11.99 -9.89 -6.39
N PHE A 14 -11.95 -10.40 -5.15
CA PHE A 14 -12.47 -9.71 -3.97
C PHE A 14 -11.72 -8.41 -3.68
N VAL A 15 -10.40 -8.40 -3.83
CA VAL A 15 -9.57 -7.20 -3.63
C VAL A 15 -9.88 -6.15 -4.70
N VAL A 16 -9.94 -6.53 -5.98
CA VAL A 16 -10.31 -5.63 -7.08
C VAL A 16 -11.69 -5.01 -6.83
N TRP A 17 -12.67 -5.85 -6.47
CA TRP A 17 -14.01 -5.41 -6.12
C TRP A 17 -14.01 -4.45 -4.92
N GLY A 18 -13.22 -4.73 -3.88
CA GLY A 18 -13.10 -3.89 -2.70
C GLY A 18 -12.56 -2.48 -3.01
N PHE A 19 -11.52 -2.37 -3.84
CA PHE A 19 -11.00 -1.08 -4.27
C PHE A 19 -11.99 -0.30 -5.14
N LEU A 20 -12.71 -0.99 -6.03
CA LEU A 20 -13.78 -0.38 -6.82
C LEU A 20 -14.91 0.17 -5.93
N MET A 21 -15.32 -0.57 -4.91
CA MET A 21 -16.32 -0.10 -3.94
C MET A 21 -15.83 1.10 -3.13
N ALA A 22 -14.56 1.11 -2.73
CA ALA A 22 -13.96 2.25 -2.05
C ALA A 22 -13.95 3.52 -2.93
N LEU A 23 -13.69 3.38 -4.23
CA LEU A 23 -13.79 4.47 -5.21
C LEU A 23 -15.21 5.00 -5.30
N PHE A 24 -16.20 4.14 -5.50
CA PHE A 24 -17.61 4.55 -5.61
C PHE A 24 -18.11 5.21 -4.34
N PHE A 25 -17.73 4.69 -3.17
CA PHE A 25 -18.08 5.29 -1.90
C PHE A 25 -17.52 6.71 -1.75
N ASN A 26 -16.23 6.92 -2.09
CA ASN A 26 -15.62 8.24 -2.03
C ASN A 26 -16.21 9.22 -3.07
N LEU A 27 -16.57 8.74 -4.26
CA LEU A 27 -17.26 9.53 -5.28
C LEU A 27 -18.66 9.95 -4.79
N MET A 28 -19.41 9.01 -4.20
CA MET A 28 -20.71 9.26 -3.61
C MET A 28 -20.64 10.34 -2.53
N LEU A 29 -19.69 10.23 -1.59
CA LEU A 29 -19.49 11.24 -0.54
C LEU A 29 -19.19 12.64 -1.09
N LYS A 30 -18.50 12.73 -2.23
CA LYS A 30 -18.24 14.02 -2.92
C LYS A 30 -19.50 14.56 -3.58
N VAL A 31 -20.29 13.73 -4.27
CA VAL A 31 -21.54 14.14 -4.92
C VAL A 31 -22.53 14.69 -3.88
N TYR A 32 -22.68 14.01 -2.74
CA TYR A 32 -23.53 14.48 -1.64
C TYR A 32 -22.92 15.65 -0.84
N ARG A 33 -21.73 16.14 -1.19
CA ARG A 33 -20.99 17.19 -0.46
C ARG A 33 -20.74 16.85 1.01
N ALA A 34 -20.80 15.56 1.37
CA ALA A 34 -20.53 15.07 2.72
C ALA A 34 -19.02 15.10 3.02
N LYS A 35 -18.18 14.95 1.99
CA LYS A 35 -16.72 14.98 2.09
C LYS A 35 -16.10 15.47 0.79
N ASN A 36 -15.23 16.49 0.88
CA ASN A 36 -14.55 17.07 -0.28
C ASN A 36 -13.04 16.82 -0.24
N ASP A 37 -12.64 15.55 -0.31
CA ASP A 37 -11.22 15.16 -0.41
C ASP A 37 -10.91 14.60 -1.81
N THR A 38 -10.37 15.47 -2.66
CA THR A 38 -9.96 15.12 -4.03
C THR A 38 -8.74 14.22 -4.07
N LYS A 39 -7.88 14.24 -3.05
CA LYS A 39 -6.69 13.39 -2.97
C LYS A 39 -7.08 11.95 -2.69
N LEU A 40 -8.02 11.75 -1.77
CA LEU A 40 -8.54 10.43 -1.45
C LEU A 40 -9.24 9.79 -2.66
N ILE A 41 -10.04 10.57 -3.39
CA ILE A 41 -10.70 10.09 -4.60
C ILE A 41 -9.68 9.70 -5.66
N TRP A 42 -8.68 10.56 -5.92
CA TRP A 42 -7.59 10.24 -6.84
C TRP A 42 -6.86 8.96 -6.45
N CYS A 43 -6.52 8.80 -5.18
CA CYS A 43 -5.87 7.60 -4.66
C CYS A 43 -6.75 6.35 -4.87
N SER A 44 -8.03 6.40 -4.49
CA SER A 44 -8.96 5.28 -4.71
C SER A 44 -9.17 4.94 -6.20
N PHE A 45 -9.12 5.95 -7.08
CA PHE A 45 -9.20 5.78 -8.52
C PHE A 45 -7.98 5.04 -9.07
N VAL A 46 -6.78 5.49 -8.72
CA VAL A 46 -5.53 4.83 -9.14
C VAL A 46 -5.46 3.40 -8.60
N MET A 47 -5.87 3.16 -7.35
CA MET A 47 -5.92 1.80 -6.77
C MET A 47 -6.86 0.88 -7.53
N ALA A 48 -8.10 1.30 -7.78
CA ALA A 48 -9.07 0.48 -8.50
C ALA A 48 -8.63 0.18 -9.94
N LEU A 49 -8.08 1.20 -10.64
CA LEU A 49 -7.55 1.00 -11.98
C LEU A 49 -6.37 0.04 -11.99
N SER A 50 -5.40 0.21 -11.10
CA SER A 50 -4.21 -0.61 -11.16
C SER A 50 -4.47 -2.07 -10.80
N TYR A 51 -5.28 -2.33 -9.76
CA TYR A 51 -5.64 -3.69 -9.41
C TYR A 51 -6.53 -4.33 -10.50
N GLY A 52 -7.45 -3.57 -11.09
CA GLY A 52 -8.28 -4.06 -12.21
C GLY A 52 -7.47 -4.36 -13.48
N VAL A 53 -6.49 -3.53 -13.81
CA VAL A 53 -5.58 -3.75 -14.94
C VAL A 53 -4.65 -4.93 -14.63
N SER A 54 -4.03 -4.98 -13.45
CA SER A 54 -3.10 -6.05 -13.10
C SER A 54 -3.77 -7.43 -13.13
N ASP A 55 -5.00 -7.55 -12.62
CA ASP A 55 -5.77 -8.80 -12.64
C ASP A 55 -6.14 -9.22 -14.08
N HIS A 56 -6.58 -8.28 -14.93
CA HIS A 56 -6.95 -8.58 -16.31
C HIS A 56 -5.75 -8.96 -17.20
N PHE A 57 -4.59 -8.35 -16.97
CA PHE A 57 -3.37 -8.63 -17.74
C PHE A 57 -2.49 -9.73 -17.12
N PHE A 58 -2.90 -10.33 -16.00
CA PHE A 58 -2.09 -11.31 -15.27
C PHE A 58 -1.70 -12.54 -16.11
N ASP A 59 -2.62 -13.05 -16.94
CA ASP A 59 -2.39 -14.22 -17.80
C ASP A 59 -1.28 -13.99 -18.85
N PHE A 60 -0.94 -12.73 -19.16
CA PHE A 60 0.13 -12.41 -20.11
C PHE A 60 1.54 -12.50 -19.49
N PHE A 61 1.64 -12.46 -18.15
CA PHE A 61 2.93 -12.39 -17.43
C PHE A 61 3.16 -13.57 -16.46
N SER A 62 2.34 -14.62 -16.53
CA SER A 62 2.47 -15.81 -15.68
C SER A 62 3.71 -16.65 -16.04
N GLY A 63 4.81 -16.47 -15.30
CA GLY A 63 6.09 -17.16 -15.48
C GLY A 63 6.99 -17.14 -14.23
N VAL A 64 8.30 -17.34 -14.40
CA VAL A 64 9.28 -17.39 -13.29
C VAL A 64 9.36 -16.06 -12.51
N GLU A 65 8.96 -14.95 -13.14
CA GLU A 65 9.11 -13.59 -12.64
C GLU A 65 7.82 -12.97 -12.07
N VAL A 66 6.86 -13.78 -11.61
CA VAL A 66 5.55 -13.29 -11.12
C VAL A 66 5.71 -12.28 -9.97
N TYR A 67 6.57 -12.58 -8.98
CA TYR A 67 6.78 -11.70 -7.83
C TYR A 67 7.42 -10.35 -8.21
N LEU A 68 8.32 -10.36 -9.19
CA LEU A 68 9.01 -9.17 -9.68
C LEU A 68 8.09 -8.31 -10.57
N THR A 69 7.23 -8.97 -11.34
CA THR A 69 6.15 -8.30 -12.09
C THR A 69 5.19 -7.57 -11.15
N TRP A 70 4.73 -8.23 -10.08
CA TRP A 70 3.85 -7.59 -9.09
C TRP A 70 4.54 -6.44 -8.35
N PHE A 71 5.83 -6.57 -8.04
CA PHE A 71 6.63 -5.45 -7.53
C PHE A 71 6.61 -4.24 -8.48
N TYR A 72 6.77 -4.45 -9.79
CA TYR A 72 6.69 -3.35 -10.76
C TYR A 72 5.30 -2.72 -10.82
N TYR A 73 4.23 -3.51 -10.74
CA TYR A 73 2.88 -2.97 -10.65
C TYR A 73 2.73 -2.05 -9.44
N ASP A 74 3.18 -2.48 -8.25
CA ASP A 74 3.15 -1.63 -7.06
C ASP A 74 4.01 -0.36 -7.22
N MET A 75 5.20 -0.45 -7.83
CA MET A 75 6.01 0.73 -8.11
C MET A 75 5.31 1.72 -9.05
N VAL A 76 4.66 1.22 -10.11
CA VAL A 76 3.87 2.04 -11.02
C VAL A 76 2.69 2.69 -10.29
N THR A 77 2.00 1.97 -9.40
CA THR A 77 0.92 2.60 -8.60
C THR A 77 1.41 3.70 -7.70
N LEU A 78 2.53 3.48 -6.99
CA LEU A 78 3.13 4.50 -6.14
C LEU A 78 3.53 5.73 -6.95
N LEU A 79 4.07 5.55 -8.15
CA LEU A 79 4.38 6.64 -9.07
C LEU A 79 3.13 7.40 -9.51
N LEU A 80 2.02 6.73 -9.81
CA LEU A 80 0.76 7.36 -10.19
C LEU A 80 0.06 8.08 -9.02
N ILE A 81 0.29 7.63 -7.79
CA ILE A 81 -0.17 8.32 -6.57
C ILE A 81 0.75 9.49 -6.22
N SER A 82 2.05 9.43 -6.54
CA SER A 82 3.03 10.45 -6.14
C SER A 82 2.66 11.92 -6.46
N PRO A 83 1.95 12.28 -7.56
CA PRO A 83 1.61 13.67 -7.86
C PRO A 83 0.80 14.35 -6.75
N ILE A 84 -0.06 13.61 -6.02
CA ILE A 84 -0.86 14.20 -4.93
C ILE A 84 -0.03 14.60 -3.70
N LEU A 85 1.22 14.11 -3.60
CA LEU A 85 2.18 14.51 -2.58
C LEU A 85 2.83 15.86 -2.91
N PHE A 86 3.03 16.16 -4.20
CA PHE A 86 3.70 17.38 -4.66
C PHE A 86 2.74 18.57 -4.82
N VAL A 87 1.43 18.34 -4.91
CA VAL A 87 0.45 19.42 -4.97
C VAL A 87 0.40 20.14 -3.62
N PRO A 88 0.81 21.43 -3.54
CA PRO A 88 0.77 22.21 -2.32
C PRO A 88 -0.68 22.43 -1.92
N SER A 89 -1.16 21.64 -0.97
CA SER A 89 -2.52 21.73 -0.43
C SER A 89 -2.48 22.22 1.01
N ARG A 90 -3.42 23.09 1.38
CA ARG A 90 -3.58 23.52 2.78
C ARG A 90 -4.00 22.37 3.71
N CYS A 91 -4.54 21.29 3.17
CA CYS A 91 -4.95 20.12 3.93
C CYS A 91 -3.82 19.08 3.97
N SER A 92 -3.63 18.48 5.15
CA SER A 92 -2.81 17.28 5.35
C SER A 92 -3.34 16.12 4.50
N LEU A 93 -2.47 15.18 4.16
CA LEU A 93 -2.87 13.91 3.51
C LEU A 93 -3.93 13.21 4.36
N SER A 94 -4.98 12.72 3.71
CA SER A 94 -5.99 11.89 4.37
C SER A 94 -5.35 10.62 4.92
N PRO A 95 -5.81 10.14 6.08
CA PRO A 95 -5.41 8.85 6.61
C PRO A 95 -5.43 7.75 5.55
N GLY A 96 -6.52 7.59 4.80
CA GLY A 96 -6.65 6.54 3.79
C GLY A 96 -5.49 6.52 2.79
N VAL A 97 -5.06 7.69 2.31
CA VAL A 97 -3.91 7.81 1.38
C VAL A 97 -2.60 7.35 2.04
N ILE A 98 -2.39 7.67 3.31
CA ILE A 98 -1.18 7.25 4.04
C ILE A 98 -1.16 5.74 4.21
N TYR A 99 -2.29 5.12 4.55
CA TYR A 99 -2.40 3.66 4.66
C TYR A 99 -2.13 2.97 3.32
N VAL A 100 -2.60 3.53 2.21
CA VAL A 100 -2.32 3.00 0.86
C VAL A 100 -0.82 3.08 0.54
N LEU A 101 -0.18 4.22 0.78
CA LEU A 101 1.26 4.37 0.52
C LEU A 101 2.09 3.39 1.36
N VAL A 102 1.76 3.24 2.64
CA VAL A 102 2.44 2.30 3.54
C VAL A 102 2.16 0.86 3.13
N GLY A 103 0.91 0.53 2.80
CA GLY A 103 0.50 -0.82 2.38
C GLY A 103 1.18 -1.26 1.10
N LEU A 104 1.19 -0.44 0.06
CA LEU A 104 1.90 -0.70 -1.20
C LEU A 104 3.42 -0.84 -0.98
N SER A 105 4.00 0.01 -0.12
CA SER A 105 5.43 -0.09 0.20
C SER A 105 5.75 -1.42 0.90
N PHE A 106 4.89 -1.85 1.82
CA PHE A 106 5.03 -3.12 2.53
C PHE A 106 4.85 -4.32 1.59
N ASN A 107 3.82 -4.30 0.73
CA ASN A 107 3.61 -5.32 -0.31
C ASN A 107 4.83 -5.43 -1.23
N SER A 108 5.35 -4.30 -1.70
CA SER A 108 6.56 -4.25 -2.53
C SER A 108 7.77 -4.93 -1.90
N LEU A 109 8.02 -4.67 -0.61
CA LEU A 109 9.12 -5.28 0.12
C LEU A 109 8.94 -6.80 0.27
N LEU A 110 7.72 -7.25 0.55
CA LEU A 110 7.39 -8.67 0.64
C LEU A 110 7.58 -9.39 -0.70
N MET A 111 7.14 -8.78 -1.81
CA MET A 111 7.30 -9.34 -3.15
C MET A 111 8.77 -9.41 -3.58
N LEU A 112 9.55 -8.37 -3.28
CA LEU A 112 11.00 -8.37 -3.53
C LEU A 112 11.70 -9.46 -2.69
N SER A 113 11.29 -9.65 -1.44
CA SER A 113 11.81 -10.72 -0.58
C SER A 113 11.51 -12.11 -1.13
N MET A 114 10.29 -12.32 -1.66
CA MET A 114 9.91 -13.58 -2.31
C MET A 114 10.69 -13.82 -3.60
N HIS A 115 10.85 -12.80 -4.44
CA HIS A 115 11.66 -12.90 -5.65
C HIS A 115 13.11 -13.27 -5.31
N TYR A 116 13.70 -12.63 -4.30
CA TYR A 116 15.05 -12.96 -3.83
C TYR A 116 15.16 -14.40 -3.33
N ASP A 117 14.18 -14.89 -2.55
CA ASP A 117 14.21 -16.26 -2.01
C ASP A 117 14.02 -17.34 -3.08
N ILE A 118 13.04 -17.15 -3.99
CA ILE A 118 12.68 -18.17 -4.99
C ILE A 118 13.62 -18.14 -6.20
N VAL A 119 13.93 -16.96 -6.72
CA VAL A 119 14.66 -16.82 -7.99
C VAL A 119 16.16 -16.72 -7.74
N ILE A 120 16.61 -15.88 -6.80
CA ILE A 120 18.04 -15.63 -6.60
C ILE A 120 18.68 -16.72 -5.72
N ARG A 121 18.02 -17.12 -4.63
CA ARG A 121 18.51 -18.21 -3.76
C ARG A 121 18.10 -19.60 -4.22
N GLU A 122 17.26 -19.71 -5.24
CA GLU A 122 16.71 -20.96 -5.77
C GLU A 122 16.11 -21.86 -4.66
N ASN A 123 15.52 -21.24 -3.63
CA ASN A 123 14.92 -21.97 -2.54
C ASN A 123 13.48 -22.36 -2.90
N TYR A 124 13.27 -23.63 -3.24
CA TYR A 124 11.95 -24.18 -3.56
C TYR A 124 11.22 -24.78 -2.36
N THR A 125 11.81 -24.71 -1.17
CA THR A 125 11.18 -25.23 0.05
C THR A 125 10.43 -24.12 0.79
N SER A 126 9.14 -24.35 1.02
CA SER A 126 8.31 -23.40 1.76
C SER A 126 8.77 -23.32 3.22
N TRP A 127 8.96 -22.09 3.70
CA TRP A 127 9.34 -21.77 5.07
C TRP A 127 8.57 -20.53 5.53
N TRP A 128 8.79 -20.06 6.76
CA TRP A 128 7.95 -19.05 7.40
C TRP A 128 7.70 -17.78 6.54
N LEU A 129 8.70 -17.34 5.76
CA LEU A 129 8.59 -16.18 4.86
C LEU A 129 7.43 -16.32 3.88
N TRP A 130 7.23 -17.49 3.29
CA TRP A 130 6.19 -17.74 2.29
C TRP A 130 4.79 -17.64 2.91
N SER A 131 4.65 -18.08 4.17
CA SER A 131 3.40 -17.95 4.93
C SER A 131 3.12 -16.49 5.29
N VAL A 132 4.15 -15.76 5.73
CA VAL A 132 4.05 -14.33 6.03
C VAL A 132 3.72 -13.53 4.79
N TYR A 133 4.29 -13.87 3.65
CA TYR A 133 3.98 -13.27 2.36
C TYR A 133 2.51 -13.48 1.99
N SER A 134 2.04 -14.73 1.99
CA SER A 134 0.68 -15.07 1.57
C SER A 134 -0.39 -14.40 2.44
N ILE A 135 -0.21 -14.40 3.77
CA ILE A 135 -1.13 -13.74 4.70
C ILE A 135 -0.96 -12.22 4.64
N GLY A 136 0.29 -11.76 4.55
CA GLY A 136 0.65 -10.35 4.64
C GLY A 136 0.07 -9.50 3.53
N ILE A 137 0.16 -9.94 2.27
CA ILE A 137 -0.39 -9.19 1.13
C ILE A 137 -1.90 -9.07 1.23
N ASN A 138 -2.60 -10.20 1.43
CA ASN A 138 -4.06 -10.20 1.55
C ASN A 138 -4.55 -9.33 2.71
N LEU A 139 -3.85 -9.36 3.84
CA LEU A 139 -4.18 -8.53 5.00
C LEU A 139 -3.92 -7.04 4.72
N ALA A 140 -2.80 -6.71 4.08
CA ALA A 140 -2.45 -5.35 3.70
C ALA A 140 -3.50 -4.77 2.74
N ASP A 141 -3.94 -5.55 1.75
CA ASP A 141 -4.96 -5.12 0.78
C ASP A 141 -6.30 -4.84 1.46
N LEU A 142 -6.73 -5.72 2.37
CA LEU A 142 -7.94 -5.52 3.17
C LEU A 142 -7.83 -4.25 4.01
N ILE A 143 -6.69 -4.03 4.68
CA ILE A 143 -6.41 -2.83 5.46
C ILE A 143 -6.49 -1.59 4.57
N MET A 144 -5.93 -1.61 3.37
CA MET A 144 -5.98 -0.49 2.42
C MET A 144 -7.42 -0.19 1.97
N ILE A 145 -8.22 -1.21 1.65
CA ILE A 145 -9.64 -1.05 1.29
C ILE A 145 -10.42 -0.40 2.44
N VAL A 146 -10.27 -0.93 3.65
CA VAL A 146 -10.95 -0.39 4.84
C VAL A 146 -10.49 1.04 5.11
N ALA A 147 -9.19 1.33 4.96
CA ALA A 147 -8.65 2.67 5.16
C ALA A 147 -9.22 3.69 4.16
N LEU A 148 -9.42 3.30 2.90
CA LEU A 148 -10.01 4.16 1.87
C LEU A 148 -11.50 4.45 2.13
N ILE A 149 -12.24 3.51 2.73
CA ILE A 149 -13.66 3.67 3.06
C ILE A 149 -13.83 4.50 4.35
N VAL A 150 -13.16 4.09 5.42
CA VAL A 150 -13.33 4.71 6.75
C VAL A 150 -12.65 6.07 6.82
N ASP A 151 -11.50 6.22 6.16
CA ASP A 151 -10.64 7.41 6.20
C ASP A 151 -10.42 7.97 7.62
N ARG A 152 -10.21 7.07 8.57
CA ARG A 152 -9.75 7.42 9.92
C ARG A 152 -8.50 6.65 10.26
N ASP A 153 -7.74 7.21 11.18
CA ASP A 153 -6.54 6.55 11.71
C ASP A 153 -6.93 5.43 12.70
N PHE A 154 -7.36 4.27 12.16
CA PHE A 154 -7.83 3.15 12.99
C PHE A 154 -6.70 2.36 13.63
N LEU A 155 -5.56 2.18 12.93
CA LEU A 155 -4.35 1.54 13.48
C LEU A 155 -3.40 2.52 14.17
N CYS A 156 -3.78 3.79 14.33
CA CYS A 156 -2.94 4.84 14.93
C CYS A 156 -1.58 5.05 14.22
N ILE A 157 -1.44 4.71 12.93
CA ILE A 157 -0.19 4.87 12.17
C ILE A 157 0.23 6.34 12.11
N ILE A 158 -0.72 7.27 11.99
CA ILE A 158 -0.41 8.70 11.95
C ILE A 158 0.10 9.16 13.33
N ARG A 159 -0.47 8.64 14.41
CA ARG A 159 0.01 8.90 15.77
C ARG A 159 1.45 8.38 15.97
N ILE A 160 1.76 7.18 15.50
CA ILE A 160 3.13 6.62 15.56
C ILE A 160 4.10 7.46 14.72
N LYS A 161 3.71 7.86 13.50
CA LYS A 161 4.53 8.73 12.65
C LYS A 161 4.86 10.06 13.35
N ASN A 162 3.88 10.68 14.01
CA ASN A 162 4.09 11.93 14.72
C ASN A 162 5.02 11.76 15.93
N ILE A 163 4.84 10.70 16.72
CA ILE A 163 5.73 10.36 17.84
C ILE A 163 7.16 10.13 17.32
N CYS A 164 7.32 9.36 16.24
CA CYS A 164 8.62 9.07 15.65
C CYS A 164 9.28 10.35 15.13
N LYS A 165 8.51 11.24 14.48
CA LYS A 165 8.98 12.54 14.02
C LYS A 165 9.45 13.42 15.19
N GLU A 166 8.66 13.49 16.26
CA GLU A 166 9.02 14.24 17.49
C GLU A 166 10.30 13.70 18.13
N GLN A 167 10.47 12.38 18.18
CA GLN A 167 11.69 11.75 18.70
C GLN A 167 12.90 12.04 17.82
N LEU A 168 12.74 12.02 16.49
CA LEU A 168 13.81 12.34 15.54
C LEU A 168 14.22 13.81 15.62
N THR A 169 13.28 14.75 15.71
CA THR A 169 13.61 16.17 15.89
C THR A 169 14.31 16.41 17.22
N LYS A 170 13.82 15.80 18.31
CA LYS A 170 14.44 15.93 19.65
C LYS A 170 15.85 15.35 19.70
N LYS A 171 16.10 14.26 18.96
CA LYS A 171 17.43 13.65 18.81
C LYS A 171 18.38 14.53 17.96
N SER A 172 17.86 15.14 16.89
CA SER A 172 18.59 16.10 16.07
C SER A 172 19.01 17.33 16.88
N ASP A 173 18.10 17.89 17.67
CA ASP A 173 18.35 19.08 18.49
C ASP A 173 19.36 18.79 19.61
N TRP A 174 19.28 17.60 20.25
CA TRP A 174 20.27 17.16 21.23
C TRP A 174 21.67 17.00 20.62
N PHE A 175 21.77 16.48 19.39
CA PHE A 175 23.04 16.33 18.70
C PHE A 175 23.67 17.69 18.36
N LEU A 176 22.87 18.64 17.87
CA LEU A 176 23.32 20.01 17.58
C LEU A 176 23.79 20.75 18.85
N PHE A 177 23.05 20.61 19.96
CA PHE A 177 23.43 21.21 21.24
C PHE A 177 24.77 20.66 21.75
N LYS A 178 25.00 19.35 21.60
CA LYS A 178 26.27 18.71 22.00
C LYS A 178 27.46 19.19 21.17
N CYS A 179 27.29 19.37 19.86
CA CYS A 179 28.33 19.92 18.98
C CYS A 179 28.66 21.39 19.31
N PHE A 180 27.67 22.22 19.62
CA PHE A 180 27.91 23.61 20.02
C PHE A 180 28.53 23.78 21.41
N SER A 181 28.37 22.79 22.30
CA SER A 181 28.94 22.81 23.66
C SER A 181 30.40 22.34 23.77
N LEU A 182 30.99 21.89 22.66
CA LEU A 182 32.36 21.33 22.59
C LEU A 182 33.36 22.27 21.87
N GLN A 183 32.97 23.53 21.65
CA GLN A 183 33.77 24.57 20.99
C GLN A 183 33.92 25.78 21.92
#